data_AF-A0A429PMD1-F1
#
_entry.id   AF-A0A429PMD1-F1
#
_cell.length_a   1.000
_cell.length_b   1.000
_cell.length_c   1.000
_cell.angle_alpha   90.00
_cell.angle_beta   90.00
_cell.angle_gamma   90.00
#
_symmetry.space_group_name_H-M   'P 1'
#
loop_
_entity.id
_entity.type
_entity.pdbx_description
1 polymer ?
#
loop_
_entity_poly.entity_id
_entity_poly.type
_entity_poly.pdbx_seq_one_letter_code
_entity_poly.pdbx_strand_id
1 'polypeptide(L)' 'MGKDFDLYRPSEEHDMLRESVRALAEAKIAPFAAAVDEEGRFPQEA' A
#
# COMPACT_ATOMS: atom_id res chain seq x y z
N MET A 1 9.49 15.52 24.07
CA MET A 1 9.73 15.01 22.70
C MET A 1 10.70 13.85 22.84
N GLY A 2 10.21 12.63 23.03
CA GLY A 2 10.99 11.54 23.62
C GLY A 2 11.28 10.40 22.64
N LYS A 3 12.58 10.24 22.36
CA LYS A 3 13.27 9.05 21.82
C LYS A 3 12.72 8.45 20.53
N ASP A 4 13.38 8.79 19.43
CA ASP A 4 13.25 8.13 18.13
C ASP A 4 13.61 6.64 18.28
N PHE A 5 12.58 5.80 18.23
CA PHE A 5 12.71 4.34 18.22
C PHE A 5 13.11 3.88 16.81
N ASP A 6 14.36 4.10 16.42
CA ASP A 6 14.92 3.41 15.25
C ASP A 6 15.53 2.05 15.68
N LEU A 7 14.72 1.24 16.37
CA LEU A 7 15.14 -0.11 16.82
C LEU A 7 15.29 -1.09 15.66
N TYR A 8 14.65 -0.78 14.53
CA TYR A 8 14.71 -1.56 13.31
C TYR A 8 14.33 -0.68 12.12
N ARG A 9 15.21 -0.66 11.12
CA ARG A 9 14.96 -0.05 9.83
C ARG A 9 14.94 -1.15 8.76
N PRO A 10 13.96 -1.15 7.84
CA PRO A 10 13.99 -2.05 6.69
C PRO A 10 15.29 -1.87 5.89
N SER A 11 15.75 -2.94 5.25
CA SER A 11 16.81 -2.82 4.25
C SER A 11 16.30 -2.02 3.06
N GLU A 12 17.23 -1.48 2.28
CA GLU A 12 16.93 -0.79 1.02
C GLU A 12 16.07 -1.65 0.09
N GLU A 13 16.36 -2.95 0.00
CA GLU A 13 15.57 -3.91 -0.78
C GLU A 13 14.10 -3.98 -0.30
N HIS A 14 13.86 -4.00 1.01
CA HIS A 14 12.50 -4.00 1.55
C HIS A 14 11.78 -2.68 1.27
N ASP A 15 12.50 -1.54 1.30
CA ASP A 15 11.92 -0.25 0.96
C ASP A 15 11.56 -0.19 -0.54
N MET A 16 12.42 -0.68 -1.42
CA MET A 16 12.13 -0.81 -2.86
C MET A 16 10.91 -1.71 -3.14
N LEU A 17 10.79 -2.83 -2.40
CA LEU A 17 9.62 -3.70 -2.49
C LEU A 17 8.34 -2.95 -2.05
N ARG A 18 8.42 -2.19 -0.94
CA ARG A 18 7.29 -1.40 -0.44
C ARG A 18 6.87 -0.31 -1.41
N GLU A 19 7.83 0.38 -2.03
CA GLU A 19 7.55 1.36 -3.08
C GLU A 19 6.83 0.72 -4.26
N SER A 20 7.29 -0.46 -4.70
CA SER A 20 6.66 -1.20 -5.81
C SER A 20 5.21 -1.60 -5.49
N VAL A 21 4.97 -2.11 -4.28
CA VAL A 21 3.60 -2.47 -3.82
C VAL A 21 2.72 -1.23 -3.70
N ARG A 22 3.27 -0.11 -3.20
CA ARG A 22 2.54 1.15 -3.06
C ARG A 22 2.11 1.70 -4.42
N ALA A 23 3.03 1.72 -5.39
CA ALA A 23 2.73 2.15 -6.75
C ALA A 23 1.63 1.29 -7.39
N LEU A 24 1.67 -0.03 -7.19
CA LEU A 24 0.61 -0.94 -7.65
C LEU A 24 -0.75 -0.58 -7.01
N ALA A 25 -0.78 -0.39 -5.69
CA ALA A 25 -2.00 -0.06 -4.97
C ALA A 25 -2.59 1.28 -5.42
N GLU A 26 -1.76 2.30 -5.62
CA GLU A 26 -2.19 3.62 -6.12
C GLU A 26 -2.73 3.54 -7.55
N ALA A 27 -2.09 2.77 -8.42
CA ALA A 27 -2.47 2.69 -9.83
C ALA A 27 -3.68 1.77 -10.10
N LYS A 28 -3.82 0.68 -9.33
CA LYS A 28 -4.79 -0.40 -9.63
C LYS A 28 -5.88 -0.58 -8.58
N ILE A 29 -5.63 -0.26 -7.32
CA ILE A 29 -6.58 -0.53 -6.23
C ILE A 29 -7.34 0.75 -5.86
N ALA A 30 -6.62 1.84 -5.58
CA ALA A 30 -7.19 3.09 -5.07
C ALA A 30 -8.32 3.67 -5.95
N PRO A 31 -8.25 3.66 -7.29
CA PRO A 31 -9.31 4.24 -8.13
C PRO A 31 -10.67 3.53 -8.02
N PHE A 32 -10.67 2.24 -7.70
CA PHE A 32 -11.89 1.41 -7.71
C PHE A 32 -12.37 1.01 -6.32
N ALA A 33 -11.52 1.18 -5.29
CA ALA A 33 -11.81 0.72 -3.93
C ALA A 33 -13.16 1.21 -3.38
N ALA A 34 -13.52 2.48 -3.61
CA ALA A 34 -14.79 3.04 -3.13
C ALA A 34 -16.01 2.39 -3.80
N ALA A 35 -15.97 2.22 -5.12
CA ALA A 35 -17.07 1.60 -5.86
C ALA A 35 -17.22 0.11 -5.50
N VAL A 36 -16.11 -0.60 -5.34
CA VAL A 36 -16.10 -2.02 -4.93
C VAL A 36 -16.69 -2.21 -3.54
N ASP A 37 -16.39 -1.31 -2.60
CA ASP A 37 -16.96 -1.30 -1.24
C ASP A 37 -18.46 -1.03 -1.26
N GLU A 38 -18.90 -0.01 -2.01
CA GLU A 38 -20.31 0.35 -2.15
C GLU A 38 -21.15 -0.79 -2.77
N GLU A 39 -20.59 -1.47 -3.77
CA GLU A 39 -21.26 -2.57 -4.47
C GLU A 39 -21.12 -3.93 -3.75
N GLY A 40 -20.27 -4.03 -2.72
CA GLY A 40 -20.03 -5.26 -1.96
C GLY A 40 -19.52 -6.42 -2.81
N ARG A 41 -18.68 -6.13 -3.82
CA ARG A 41 -18.21 -7.12 -4.81
C ARG A 41 -16.71 -7.43 -4.68
N PHE A 42 -16.27 -8.49 -5.36
CA PHE A 42 -14.84 -8.76 -5.54
C PHE A 42 -14.31 -7.97 -6.75
N PRO A 43 -13.18 -7.25 -6.65
CA PRO A 43 -12.62 -6.47 -7.75
C PRO A 43 -12.12 -7.37 -8.89
N GLN A 44 -12.42 -6.98 -10.14
CA GLN A 44 -11.92 -7.62 -11.37
C GLN A 44 -11.00 -6.69 -12.17
N GLU A 45 -11.05 -5.40 -11.88
CA GLU A 45 -10.36 -4.31 -12.56
C GLU A 45 -8.98 -4.00 -11.98
N ALA A 46 -8.66 -4.61 -10.82
CA ALA A 46 -7.43 -4.42 -10.05
C ALA A 46 -6.52 -5.65 -10.10
#